data_AF-A0A240UK87-F1
#
_entry.id   AF-A0A240UK87-F1
#
_cell.length_a   1.000
_cell.length_b   1.000
_cell.length_c   1.000
_cell.angle_alpha   90.00
_cell.angle_beta   90.00
_cell.angle_gamma   90.00
#
_symmetry.space_group_name_H-M   'P 1'
#
loop_
_entity.id
_entity.type
_entity.pdbx_description
1 polymer ?
#
loop_
_entity_poly.entity_id
_entity_poly.type
_entity_poly.pdbx_seq_one_letter_code
_entity_poly.pdbx_strand_id
1 'polypeptide(L)'
;MTARELEAALLARCTVVARGVVVGALDQCEANVFHLAATVVRAQFPAESENLRQASEQYFAQNPNERLSLTDNIKNGWVVSLPRLRDMLSQRLTRE
;
A
#
# COMPACT_ATOMS: atom_id res chain seq x y z
N MET A 1 14.77 11.97 6.69
CA MET A 1 13.41 11.40 6.64
C MET A 1 13.29 10.38 7.76
N THR A 2 12.36 10.61 8.69
CA THR A 2 12.07 9.70 9.81
C THR A 2 11.14 8.58 9.34
N ALA A 3 11.10 7.47 10.09
CA ALA A 3 10.16 6.37 9.80
C ALA A 3 8.70 6.84 9.75
N ARG A 4 8.35 7.88 10.53
CA ARG A 4 7.00 8.47 10.55
C ARG A 4 6.68 9.28 9.30
N GLU A 5 7.67 10.01 8.77
CA GLU A 5 7.50 10.75 7.50
C GLU A 5 7.36 9.78 6.32
N LEU A 6 8.14 8.71 6.31
CA LEU A 6 8.07 7.66 5.29
C LEU A 6 6.71 6.93 5.33
N GLU A 7 6.24 6.54 6.53
CA GLU A 7 4.91 5.95 6.71
C GLU A 7 3.79 6.90 6.23
N ALA A 8 3.88 8.19 6.56
CA ALA A 8 2.88 9.17 6.16
C ALA A 8 2.81 9.36 4.64
N ALA A 9 3.96 9.39 3.97
CA ALA A 9 4.08 9.50 2.51
C ALA A 9 3.52 8.25 1.82
N LEU A 10 3.88 7.05 2.28
CA LEU A 10 3.34 5.80 1.74
C LEU A 10 1.83 5.72 1.91
N LEU A 11 1.31 6.07 3.09
CA LEU A 11 -0.14 6.11 3.30
C LEU A 11 -0.84 7.10 2.36
N ALA A 12 -0.21 8.23 2.03
CA ALA A 12 -0.80 9.20 1.11
C ALA A 12 -0.84 8.65 -0.32
N ARG A 13 0.24 7.98 -0.74
CA ARG A 13 0.31 7.27 -2.02
C ARG A 13 -0.72 6.15 -2.12
N CYS A 14 -0.89 5.34 -1.06
CA CYS A 14 -1.94 4.34 -1.00
C CYS A 14 -3.33 4.95 -1.19
N THR A 15 -3.64 6.08 -0.55
CA THR A 15 -4.95 6.74 -0.70
C THR A 15 -5.19 7.22 -2.14
N VAL A 16 -4.19 7.82 -2.78
CA VAL A 16 -4.30 8.32 -4.16
C VAL A 16 -4.53 7.17 -5.15
N VAL A 17 -3.78 6.07 -5.00
CA VAL A 17 -3.90 4.88 -5.87
C VAL A 17 -5.20 4.12 -5.59
N ALA A 18 -5.58 3.97 -4.33
CA ALA A 18 -6.86 3.38 -3.93
C ALA A 18 -8.06 4.07 -4.59
N ARG A 19 -7.99 5.39 -4.79
CA ARG A 19 -9.03 6.17 -5.48
C ARG A 19 -8.95 6.13 -7.00
N GLY A 20 -7.96 5.45 -7.57
CA GLY A 20 -7.76 5.34 -9.02
C GLY A 20 -7.21 6.63 -9.67
N VAL A 21 -6.66 7.56 -8.89
CA VAL A 21 -6.13 8.84 -9.41
C VAL A 21 -4.76 8.65 -10.06
N VAL A 22 -3.94 7.73 -9.57
CA VAL A 22 -2.62 7.38 -10.14
C VAL A 22 -2.59 5.89 -10.46
N VAL A 23 -1.99 5.57 -11.60
CA VAL A 23 -1.88 4.19 -12.11
C VAL A 23 -0.47 3.69 -11.85
N GLY A 24 -0.31 2.81 -10.86
CA GLY A 24 0.91 2.04 -10.63
C GLY A 24 1.80 2.50 -9.47
N ALA A 25 2.56 1.54 -8.93
CA ALA A 25 3.64 1.78 -8.00
C ALA A 25 4.88 2.31 -8.72
N LEU A 26 5.61 3.21 -8.06
CA LEU A 26 6.84 3.81 -8.61
C LEU A 26 8.10 2.97 -8.33
N ASP A 27 8.06 2.18 -7.27
CA ASP A 27 9.20 1.43 -6.77
C ASP A 27 8.76 0.19 -5.97
N GLN A 28 9.74 -0.63 -5.60
CA GLN A 28 9.54 -1.85 -4.83
C GLN A 28 8.77 -1.62 -3.53
N CYS A 29 9.07 -0.54 -2.79
CA CYS A 29 8.43 -0.25 -1.51
C CYS A 29 6.95 0.03 -1.73
N GLU A 30 6.60 0.93 -2.66
CA GLU A 30 5.21 1.22 -2.99
C GLU A 30 4.44 -0.04 -3.42
N ALA A 31 5.01 -0.86 -4.32
CA ALA A 31 4.34 -2.05 -4.83
C ALA A 31 3.99 -3.04 -3.73
N ASN A 32 4.93 -3.29 -2.81
CA ASN A 32 4.70 -4.21 -1.70
C ASN A 32 3.72 -3.63 -0.67
N VAL A 33 3.82 -2.33 -0.37
CA VAL A 33 2.89 -1.67 0.55
C VAL A 33 1.48 -1.64 -0.03
N PHE A 34 1.30 -1.42 -1.33
CA PHE A 34 -0.01 -1.46 -1.99
C PHE A 34 -0.62 -2.86 -1.95
N HIS A 35 0.17 -3.90 -2.19
CA HIS A 35 -0.29 -5.29 -2.08
C HIS A 35 -0.76 -5.64 -0.64
N LEU A 36 -0.01 -5.18 0.38
CA LEU A 36 -0.41 -5.33 1.78
C LEU A 36 -1.66 -4.51 2.11
N ALA A 37 -1.70 -3.26 1.68
CA ALA A 37 -2.82 -2.35 1.89
C ALA A 37 -4.12 -2.92 1.28
N ALA A 38 -4.06 -3.43 0.05
CA ALA A 38 -5.17 -4.11 -0.61
C ALA A 38 -5.71 -5.26 0.26
N THR A 39 -4.82 -6.11 0.78
CA THR A 39 -5.21 -7.26 1.59
C THR A 39 -5.94 -6.85 2.87
N VAL A 40 -5.48 -5.78 3.55
CA VAL A 40 -6.06 -5.37 4.84
C VAL A 40 -7.33 -4.53 4.72
N VAL A 41 -7.52 -3.79 3.62
CA VAL A 41 -8.71 -2.95 3.40
C VAL A 41 -9.82 -3.65 2.62
N ARG A 42 -9.54 -4.80 1.97
CA ARG A 42 -10.48 -5.55 1.12
C ARG A 42 -11.88 -5.75 1.71
N ALA A 43 -11.97 -6.01 3.02
CA ALA A 43 -13.24 -6.28 3.68
C ALA A 43 -14.16 -5.05 3.78
N GLN A 44 -13.58 -3.85 3.90
CA GLN A 44 -14.34 -2.60 4.05
C GLN A 44 -14.41 -1.79 2.75
N PHE A 45 -13.38 -1.89 1.91
CA PHE A 45 -13.17 -1.06 0.73
C PHE A 45 -12.77 -1.95 -0.47
N PRO A 46 -13.71 -2.72 -1.05
CA PRO A 46 -13.38 -3.70 -2.08
C PRO A 46 -12.91 -3.05 -3.39
N ALA A 47 -13.44 -1.89 -3.78
CA ALA A 47 -13.04 -1.19 -5.00
C ALA A 47 -11.62 -0.62 -4.89
N GLU A 48 -11.33 0.02 -3.75
CA GLU A 48 -10.05 0.59 -3.41
C GLU A 48 -8.96 -0.48 -3.27
N SER A 49 -9.33 -1.61 -2.65
CA SER A 49 -8.49 -2.79 -2.58
C SER A 49 -8.11 -3.29 -3.97
N GLU A 50 -9.06 -3.31 -4.91
CA GLU A 50 -8.78 -3.76 -6.27
C GLU A 50 -7.85 -2.81 -7.01
N ASN A 51 -8.03 -1.50 -6.86
CA ASN A 51 -7.12 -0.50 -7.43
C ASN A 51 -5.69 -0.64 -6.90
N LEU A 52 -5.53 -0.79 -5.58
CA LEU A 52 -4.23 -1.04 -4.95
C LEU A 52 -3.59 -2.34 -5.44
N ARG A 53 -4.38 -3.41 -5.54
CA ARG A 53 -3.93 -4.71 -6.03
C ARG A 53 -3.44 -4.59 -7.47
N GLN A 54 -4.23 -3.99 -8.36
CA GLN A 54 -3.85 -3.79 -9.76
C GLN A 54 -2.56 -2.98 -9.89
N ALA A 55 -2.44 -1.88 -9.15
CA ALA A 55 -1.22 -1.07 -9.17
C ALA A 55 0.02 -1.85 -8.72
N SER A 56 -0.10 -2.71 -7.70
CA SER A 56 1.00 -3.58 -7.26
C SER A 56 1.35 -4.66 -8.28
N GLU A 57 0.34 -5.32 -8.86
CA GLU A 57 0.54 -6.42 -9.82
C GLU A 57 1.11 -5.90 -11.14
N GLN A 58 0.74 -4.69 -11.59
CA GLN A 58 1.35 -4.03 -12.74
C GLN A 58 2.86 -3.82 -12.57
N TYR A 59 3.30 -3.46 -11.36
CA TYR A 59 4.71 -3.31 -11.04
C TYR A 59 5.42 -4.67 -10.97
N PHE A 60 4.83 -5.66 -10.30
CA PHE A 60 5.43 -7.00 -10.18
C PHE A 60 5.47 -7.76 -11.50
N ALA A 61 4.56 -7.47 -12.45
CA ALA A 61 4.64 -8.02 -13.80
C ALA A 61 5.95 -7.62 -14.52
N GLN A 62 6.47 -6.42 -14.22
CA GLN A 62 7.74 -5.92 -14.74
C GLN A 62 8.93 -6.33 -13.84
N ASN A 63 8.70 -6.44 -12.54
CA ASN A 63 9.72 -6.76 -11.53
C ASN A 63 9.30 -7.93 -10.62
N PRO A 64 9.25 -9.18 -11.11
CA PRO A 64 8.70 -10.32 -10.35
C PRO A 64 9.49 -10.64 -9.08
N ASN A 65 10.81 -10.41 -9.10
CA ASN A 65 11.73 -10.73 -8.02
C ASN A 65 11.66 -9.73 -6.85
N GLU A 66 10.94 -8.62 -7.03
CA GLU A 66 10.85 -7.56 -6.03
C GLU A 66 9.64 -7.72 -5.09
N ARG A 67 8.82 -8.75 -5.31
CA ARG A 67 7.72 -9.12 -4.42
C ARG A 67 8.26 -9.73 -3.15
N LEU A 68 8.03 -9.06 -2.03
CA LEU A 68 8.51 -9.44 -0.71
C LEU A 68 7.42 -10.12 0.12
N SER A 69 7.87 -10.92 1.09
CA SER A 69 6.98 -11.45 2.11
C SER A 69 6.54 -10.35 3.07
N LEU A 70 5.46 -10.59 3.81
CA LEU A 70 4.96 -9.67 4.82
C LEU A 70 6.01 -9.37 5.91
N THR A 71 6.78 -10.38 6.29
CA THR A 71 7.85 -10.27 7.29
C THR A 71 8.97 -9.36 6.82
N ASP A 72 9.34 -9.42 5.54
CA ASP A 72 10.41 -8.61 4.97
C ASP A 72 10.00 -7.13 4.85
N ASN A 73 8.72 -6.88 4.55
CA ASN A 73 8.16 -5.53 4.55
C ASN A 73 8.24 -4.83 5.92
N ILE A 74 7.98 -5.57 7.01
CA ILE A 74 8.09 -5.05 8.38
C ILE A 74 9.57 -4.83 8.74
N LYS A 75 10.46 -5.76 8.38
CA LYS A 75 11.91 -5.64 8.61
C LYS A 75 12.52 -4.42 7.91
N ASN A 76 12.02 -4.08 6.72
CA ASN A 76 12.46 -2.89 5.98
C ASN A 76 11.92 -1.58 6.57
N GLY A 77 11.02 -1.63 7.56
CA GLY A 77 10.48 -0.46 8.24
C GLY A 77 9.48 0.37 7.40
N TRP A 78 8.97 -0.19 6.30
CA TRP A 78 8.03 0.49 5.40
C TRP A 78 6.62 0.54 5.99
N VAL A 79 6.28 -0.44 6.83
CA VAL A 79 5.02 -0.52 7.57
C VAL A 79 5.34 -0.87 9.02
N VAL A 80 4.84 -0.05 9.96
CA VAL A 80 5.03 -0.30 11.40
C VAL A 80 4.28 -1.55 11.84
N SER A 81 3.03 -1.71 11.38
CA SER A 81 2.22 -2.92 11.58
C SER A 81 1.00 -2.93 10.66
N LEU A 82 0.47 -4.13 10.33
CA LEU A 82 -0.73 -4.25 9.50
C LEU A 82 -1.98 -3.62 10.12
N PRO A 83 -2.27 -3.77 11.43
CA PRO A 83 -3.46 -3.14 12.02
C PRO A 83 -3.40 -1.62 11.91
N ARG A 84 -2.22 -1.03 12.16
CA ARG A 84 -2.02 0.42 12.02
C ARG A 84 -2.19 0.88 10.57
N LEU A 85 -1.60 0.16 9.62
CA LEU A 85 -1.77 0.44 8.19
C LEU A 85 -3.25 0.47 7.82
N ARG A 86 -4.00 -0.57 8.20
CA ARG A 86 -5.45 -0.66 7.98
C ARG A 86 -6.18 0.53 8.59
N ASP A 87 -6.00 0.78 9.89
CA ASP A 87 -6.77 1.80 10.61
C ASP A 87 -6.50 3.20 10.05
N MET A 88 -5.26 3.51 9.69
CA MET A 88 -4.90 4.80 9.08
C MET A 88 -5.43 4.93 7.65
N LEU A 89 -5.37 3.87 6.83
CA LEU A 89 -5.95 3.88 5.48
C LEU A 89 -7.47 3.99 5.52
N SER A 90 -8.14 3.20 6.34
CA SER A 90 -9.59 3.27 6.52
C SER A 90 -10.02 4.69 6.91
N GLN A 91 -9.33 5.33 7.86
CA GLN A 91 -9.62 6.71 8.23
C GLN A 91 -9.50 7.69 7.06
N ARG A 92 -8.51 7.54 6.18
CA ARG A 92 -8.34 8.40 5.00
C ARG A 92 -9.32 8.10 3.88
N LEU A 93 -9.74 6.84 3.73
CA LEU A 93 -10.73 6.46 2.72
C LEU A 93 -12.15 6.86 3.13
N THR A 94 -12.43 6.94 4.44
CA THR A 94 -13.73 7.42 4.96
C THR A 94 -13.82 8.94 5.11
N ARG A 95 -12.71 9.63 5.40
CA ARG A 95 -12.68 11.09 5.51
C ARG A 95 -12.40 11.72 4.15
N GLU A 96 -13.43 11.85 3.34
CA GLU A 96 -13.64 12.79 2.22
C GLU A 96 -15.01 12.51 1.58
#